data_AF-A0A377VTZ5-F1
#
_entry.id   AF-A0A377VTZ5-F1
#
_cell.length_a   1.000
_cell.length_b   1.000
_cell.length_c   1.000
_cell.angle_alpha   90.00
_cell.angle_beta   90.00
_cell.angle_gamma   90.00
#
_symmetry.space_group_name_H-M   'P 1'
#
loop_
_entity.id
_entity.type
_entity.pdbx_description
1 polymer ?
#
loop_
_entity_poly.entity_id
_entity_poly.type
_entity_poly.pdbx_seq_one_letter_code
_entity_poly.pdbx_strand_id
1 'polypeptide(L)' 'MNNPEKTICFQNDHIPLMNSYRDAGPAYPTEVIDEFATITFIRDCGADNDEVINCPASELPADFPANL' A
#
# COMPACT_ATOMS: atom_id res chain seq x y z
N MET A 1 6.93 5.09 13.31
CA MET A 1 6.49 6.12 12.34
C MET A 1 7.54 7.13 11.87
N ASN A 2 8.85 6.98 12.08
CA ASN A 2 9.75 8.15 11.94
C ASN A 2 10.09 8.62 10.51
N ASN A 3 9.81 7.82 9.47
CA ASN A 3 10.07 8.17 8.07
C ASN A 3 9.12 7.40 7.12
N PRO A 4 7.80 7.56 7.23
CA PRO A 4 6.83 6.80 6.43
C PRO A 4 7.01 7.04 4.92
N GLU A 5 7.49 8.23 4.53
CA GLU A 5 7.74 8.62 3.15
C GLU A 5 8.71 7.69 2.41
N LYS A 6 9.59 7.00 3.13
CA LYS A 6 10.50 5.99 2.56
C LYS A 6 9.77 4.79 1.97
N THR A 7 8.53 4.54 2.37
CA THR A 7 7.72 3.39 1.93
C THR A 7 6.60 3.78 0.96
N ILE A 8 6.43 5.08 0.68
CA ILE A 8 5.40 5.58 -0.23
C ILE A 8 5.94 5.52 -1.67
N CYS A 9 5.79 4.37 -2.32
CA CYS A 9 6.23 4.13 -3.70
C CYS A 9 5.54 2.90 -4.31
N PHE A 10 5.75 2.66 -5.61
CA PHE A 10 5.54 1.33 -6.16
C PHE A 10 6.68 0.42 -5.68
N GLN A 11 6.41 -0.34 -4.61
CA GLN A 11 7.44 -1.03 -3.84
C GLN A 11 8.17 -2.11 -4.64
N ASN A 12 7.52 -2.74 -5.62
CA ASN A 12 8.09 -3.78 -6.47
C ASN A 12 9.40 -3.34 -7.15
N ASP A 13 9.49 -2.07 -7.55
CA ASP A 13 10.69 -1.51 -8.20
C ASP A 13 11.79 -1.13 -7.20
N HIS A 14 11.50 -1.15 -5.90
CA HIS A 14 12.35 -0.59 -4.84
C HIS A 14 12.69 -1.60 -3.73
N ILE A 15 12.53 -2.91 -3.99
CA ILE A 15 12.80 -3.98 -3.00
C ILE A 15 14.21 -3.90 -2.37
N PRO A 16 15.31 -3.67 -3.11
CA PRO A 16 16.63 -3.52 -2.51
C PRO A 16 16.71 -2.35 -1.52
N LEU A 17 16.01 -1.25 -1.82
CA LEU A 17 15.97 -0.07 -0.98
C LEU A 17 15.21 -0.34 0.32
N MET A 18 14.05 -1.02 0.25
CA MET A 18 13.28 -1.43 1.43
C MET A 18 14.10 -2.30 2.38
N ASN A 19 14.85 -3.27 1.83
CA ASN A 19 15.75 -4.10 2.62
C ASN A 19 16.83 -3.25 3.32
N SER A 20 17.47 -2.32 2.59
CA SER A 20 18.49 -1.44 3.19
C SER A 20 17.93 -0.55 4.30
N TYR A 21 16.70 -0.05 4.17
CA TYR A 21 16.05 0.74 5.21
C TYR A 21 15.75 -0.07 6.46
N ARG A 22 15.28 -1.32 6.29
CA ARG A 22 15.09 -2.26 7.40
C ARG A 22 16.41 -2.54 8.12
N ASP A 23 17.46 -2.82 7.37
CA ASP A 23 18.76 -3.22 7.93
C ASP A 23 19.48 -2.06 8.63
N ALA A 24 19.23 -0.81 8.20
CA ALA A 24 19.73 0.40 8.87
C ALA A 24 19.05 0.68 10.22
N GLY A 25 17.80 0.21 10.39
CA GLY A 25 17.03 0.37 11.62
C GLY A 25 16.66 1.83 11.98
N PRO A 26 16.20 2.08 13.23
CA PRO A 26 15.96 1.08 14.26
C PRO A 26 14.70 0.25 13.99
N ALA A 27 14.74 -1.05 14.27
CA ALA A 27 13.58 -1.94 14.19
C ALA A 27 12.67 -1.86 15.44
N TYR A 28 13.22 -1.34 16.55
CA TYR A 28 12.54 -1.23 17.84
C TYR A 28 12.65 0.18 18.43
N PRO A 29 11.66 0.61 19.24
CA PRO A 29 10.42 -0.11 19.54
C PRO A 29 9.49 -0.20 18.32
N THR A 30 8.78 -1.33 18.20
CA THR A 30 7.77 -1.51 17.16
C THR A 30 6.50 -0.78 17.55
N GLU A 31 5.93 -0.04 16.61
CA GLU A 31 4.64 0.62 16.78
C GLU A 31 3.53 -0.37 16.41
N VAL A 32 2.58 -0.57 17.33
CA VAL A 32 1.45 -1.50 17.15
C VAL A 32 0.18 -0.66 17.01
N ILE A 33 -0.52 -0.84 15.88
CA ILE A 33 -1.79 -0.18 15.57
C ILE A 33 -2.87 -1.26 15.57
N ASP A 34 -3.86 -1.14 16.46
CA ASP A 34 -4.97 -2.08 16.62
C ASP A 34 -6.30 -1.33 16.38
N GLU A 35 -6.84 -1.47 15.17
CA GLU A 35 -8.00 -0.70 14.70
C GLU A 35 -8.98 -1.58 13.90
N PHE A 36 -10.27 -1.27 14.01
CA PHE A 36 -11.32 -1.84 13.17
C PHE A 36 -11.63 -0.93 11.98
N ALA A 37 -12.03 -1.52 10.86
CA ALA A 37 -12.55 -0.81 9.70
C ALA A 37 -13.84 -1.47 9.18
N THR A 38 -14.71 -0.67 8.55
CA THR A 38 -15.91 -1.17 7.86
C THR A 38 -15.60 -1.33 6.38
N ILE A 39 -15.98 -2.47 5.79
CA ILE A 39 -15.88 -2.67 4.34
C ILE A 39 -16.90 -1.76 3.64
N THR A 40 -16.43 -0.85 2.79
CA THR A 40 -17.28 0.12 2.08
C THR A 40 -17.53 -0.23 0.61
N PHE A 41 -16.78 -1.18 0.04
CA PHE A 41 -16.89 -1.63 -1.36
C PHE A 41 -16.45 -3.09 -1.52
N ILE A 42 -17.20 -3.87 -2.30
CA ILE A 42 -16.88 -5.27 -2.66
C ILE A 42 -17.26 -5.49 -4.13
N ARG A 43 -16.36 -6.07 -4.91
CA ARG A 43 -16.59 -6.46 -6.31
C ARG A 43 -15.83 -7.75 -6.61
N ASP A 44 -16.46 -8.67 -7.35
CA ASP A 44 -15.78 -9.85 -7.90
C ASP A 44 -15.03 -9.46 -9.19
N CYS A 45 -13.72 -9.67 -9.20
CA CYS A 45 -12.84 -9.33 -10.33
C CYS A 45 -12.30 -10.59 -11.06
N GLY A 46 -12.67 -11.79 -10.62
CA GLY A 46 -12.03 -13.05 -11.04
C GLY A 46 -10.63 -13.24 -10.44
N ALA A 47 -10.05 -14.42 -10.67
CA ALA A 47 -8.67 -14.73 -10.30
C ALA A 47 -7.68 -14.18 -11.34
N ASP A 48 -6.44 -13.92 -10.91
CA ASP A 48 -5.30 -13.56 -11.78
C ASP A 48 -5.53 -12.34 -12.71
N ASN A 49 -6.32 -11.37 -12.25
CA ASN A 49 -6.59 -10.14 -12.99
C ASN A 49 -5.62 -9.03 -12.58
N ASP A 50 -4.57 -8.84 -13.38
CA ASP A 50 -3.51 -7.84 -13.15
C ASP A 50 -4.00 -6.39 -13.32
N GLU A 51 -5.22 -6.16 -13.82
CA GLU A 51 -5.78 -4.82 -14.03
C GLU A 51 -6.47 -4.25 -12.78
N VAL A 52 -6.59 -5.01 -11.69
CA VAL A 52 -7.34 -4.57 -10.48
C VAL A 52 -6.57 -3.51 -9.68
N ILE A 53 -5.24 -3.64 -9.57
CA ILE A 53 -4.35 -2.68 -8.90
C ILE A 53 -3.11 -2.50 -9.78
N ASN A 54 -3.21 -1.61 -10.78
CA ASN A 54 -2.20 -1.45 -11.83
C ASN A 54 -1.61 -0.03 -11.94
N CYS A 55 -2.07 0.93 -11.12
CA CYS A 55 -1.61 2.32 -11.14
C CYS A 55 -1.49 2.88 -9.70
N PRO A 56 -0.76 3.99 -9.49
CA PRO A 56 -0.71 4.63 -8.19
C PRO A 56 -2.08 5.24 -7.83
N ALA A 57 -2.38 5.29 -6.52
CA ALA A 57 -3.65 5.85 -6.02
C ALA A 57 -3.92 7.29 -6.49
N SER A 58 -2.88 8.07 -6.80
CA SER A 58 -2.99 9.43 -7.34
C SER A 58 -3.57 9.50 -8.76
N GLU A 59 -3.56 8.38 -9.49
CA GLU A 59 -4.11 8.25 -10.84
C GLU A 59 -5.52 7.65 -10.85
N LEU A 60 -6.07 7.31 -9.68
CA LEU A 60 -7.46 6.85 -9.58
C LEU A 60 -8.44 7.98 -9.94
N PRO A 61 -9.59 7.64 -10.55
CA PRO A 61 -10.66 8.60 -10.76
C PRO A 61 -11.11 9.28 -9.46
N ALA A 62 -11.53 10.55 -9.55
CA ALA A 62 -11.93 11.34 -8.39
C ALA A 62 -13.15 10.77 -7.63
N ASP A 63 -13.97 9.99 -8.31
CA ASP A 63 -15.18 9.33 -7.83
C ASP A 63 -14.98 7.85 -7.48
N PHE A 64 -13.74 7.34 -7.50
CA PHE A 64 -13.43 5.98 -7.08
C PHE A 64 -13.91 5.73 -5.63
N PRO A 65 -14.56 4.59 -5.32
CA PRO A 65 -14.88 3.45 -6.19
C PRO A 65 -16.27 3.52 -6.85
N ALA A 66 -16.98 4.64 -6.82
CA ALA A 66 -18.38 4.74 -7.26
C ALA A 66 -18.58 4.61 -8.78
N ASN A 67 -17.51 4.71 -9.56
CA ASN A 67 -17.49 4.57 -11.02
C ASN A 67 -16.76 3.33 -11.54
N LEU A 68 -16.44 2.39 -10.65
CA LEU A 68 -15.85 1.09 -10.97
C LEU A 68 -16.87 0.07 -11.50
#